data_AF-A0A530AF77-F1
#
_entry.id   AF-A0A530AF77-F1
#
_cell.length_a   1.000
_cell.length_b   1.000
_cell.length_c   1.000
_cell.angle_alpha   90.00
_cell.angle_beta   90.00
_cell.angle_gamma   90.00
#
_symmetry.space_group_name_H-M   'P 1'
#
loop_
_entity.id
_entity.type
_entity.pdbx_description
1 polymer ?
#
loop_
_entity_poly.entity_id
_entity_poly.type
_entity_poly.pdbx_seq_one_letter_code
_entity_poly.pdbx_strand_id
1 'polypeptide(L)'
;VLGRVPASWLPGGTPDPIIEKRATLGTQQPRVDGPDKVRGAARFAAEVPMENLLHAAFVHSTIARGKIIELDVSVAEAAPGVELVMTYRNAPKMSVPPAIGITNLKAAGNHTLPVMQD
;
A
#
# COMPACT_ATOMS: atom_id res chain seq x y z
N VAL A 1 28.10 20.41 -17.94
CA VAL A 1 27.10 19.66 -18.77
C VAL A 1 26.20 20.70 -19.40
N LEU A 2 26.36 20.95 -20.71
CA LEU A 2 25.68 22.06 -21.41
C LEU A 2 24.16 21.95 -21.32
N GLY A 3 23.52 23.05 -20.91
CA GLY A 3 22.07 23.16 -20.80
C GLY A 3 21.37 23.15 -22.17
N ARG A 4 20.14 22.64 -22.17
CA ARG A 4 19.09 22.69 -23.20
C ARG A 4 19.50 23.32 -24.55
N VAL A 5 19.66 22.49 -25.58
CA VAL A 5 19.74 22.95 -26.98
C VAL A 5 18.31 23.20 -27.49
N PRO A 6 18.00 24.38 -28.05
CA PRO A 6 16.69 24.64 -28.67
C PRO A 6 16.44 23.69 -29.86
N ALA A 7 15.22 23.15 -29.96
CA ALA A 7 14.85 22.21 -31.04
C ALA A 7 15.01 22.82 -32.45
N SER A 8 14.86 24.15 -32.58
CA SER A 8 15.09 24.89 -33.82
C SER A 8 16.53 24.85 -34.33
N TRP A 9 17.48 24.42 -33.50
CA TRP A 9 18.91 24.32 -33.86
C TRP A 9 19.27 22.91 -34.36
N LEU A 10 18.32 21.96 -34.32
CA LEU A 10 18.49 20.61 -34.84
C LEU A 10 17.83 20.50 -36.24
N PRO A 11 18.55 20.08 -37.29
CA PRO A 11 17.97 19.87 -38.62
C PRO A 11 16.84 18.83 -38.56
N GLY A 12 15.61 19.22 -38.95
CA GLY A 12 14.42 18.36 -38.85
C GLY A 12 13.79 18.28 -37.45
N GLY A 13 14.31 19.04 -36.48
CA GLY A 13 13.75 19.11 -35.14
C GLY A 13 12.42 19.86 -35.14
N THR A 14 11.33 19.14 -34.88
CA THR A 14 10.05 19.76 -34.55
C THR A 14 10.07 20.17 -33.07
N PRO A 15 9.78 21.44 -32.73
CA PRO A 15 9.63 21.83 -31.34
C PRO A 15 8.56 20.97 -30.68
N ASP A 16 8.90 20.30 -29.58
CA ASP A 16 7.93 19.52 -28.80
C ASP A 16 6.82 20.49 -28.32
N PRO A 17 5.55 20.29 -28.74
CA PRO A 17 4.46 21.20 -28.41
C PRO A 17 4.14 21.26 -26.91
N ILE A 18 4.67 20.32 -26.11
CA ILE A 18 4.49 20.24 -24.66
C ILE A 18 5.62 20.99 -23.93
N ILE A 19 6.78 21.20 -24.56
CA ILE A 19 7.96 21.77 -23.88
C ILE A 19 7.76 23.24 -23.48
N GLU A 20 6.89 23.95 -24.20
CA GLU A 20 6.49 25.34 -23.92
C GLU A 20 5.19 25.41 -23.11
N LYS A 21 4.38 24.34 -23.08
CA LYS A 21 3.14 24.23 -22.29
C LYS A 21 3.38 23.76 -20.86
N ARG A 22 4.38 24.32 -20.17
CA ARG A 22 4.60 24.08 -18.72
C ARG A 22 3.71 24.98 -17.86
N ALA A 23 2.41 25.02 -18.13
CA ALA A 23 1.53 26.02 -17.50
C ALA A 23 1.36 25.83 -15.97
N THR A 24 1.53 24.61 -15.46
CA THR A 24 1.23 24.28 -14.05
C THR A 24 2.36 23.53 -13.32
N LEU A 25 3.31 22.94 -14.05
CA LEU A 25 4.44 22.22 -13.44
C LEU A 25 5.37 23.18 -12.70
N GLY A 26 5.60 22.93 -11.42
CA GLY A 26 6.44 23.78 -10.55
C GLY A 26 5.71 24.99 -9.94
N THR A 27 4.40 25.10 -10.16
CA THR A 27 3.56 26.15 -9.55
C THR A 27 2.71 25.58 -8.42
N GLN A 28 2.29 26.42 -7.46
CA GLN A 28 1.35 25.99 -6.43
C GLN A 28 -0.04 25.80 -7.05
N GLN A 29 -0.50 24.55 -7.11
CA GLN A 29 -1.82 24.19 -7.60
C GLN A 29 -2.68 23.66 -6.45
N PRO A 30 -3.95 24.07 -6.35
CA PRO A 30 -4.87 23.47 -5.38
C PRO A 30 -5.02 21.98 -5.69
N ARG A 31 -5.05 21.16 -4.64
CA ARG A 31 -5.29 19.72 -4.79
C ARG A 31 -6.73 19.46 -5.19
N VAL A 32 -6.94 18.60 -6.18
CA VAL A 32 -8.28 18.18 -6.63
C VAL A 32 -9.10 17.57 -5.48
N ASP A 33 -8.46 16.77 -4.63
CA ASP A 33 -9.06 16.12 -3.46
C ASP A 33 -9.08 17.01 -2.19
N GLY A 34 -8.54 18.23 -2.29
CA GLY A 34 -8.38 19.14 -1.15
C GLY A 34 -9.71 19.52 -0.49
N PRO A 35 -10.68 20.08 -1.23
CA PRO A 35 -11.97 20.52 -0.69
C PRO A 35 -12.71 19.41 0.07
N ASP A 36 -12.75 18.19 -0.47
CA ASP A 36 -13.46 17.08 0.16
C ASP A 36 -12.77 16.61 1.44
N LYS A 37 -11.44 16.56 1.45
CA LYS A 37 -10.67 16.18 2.65
C LYS A 37 -10.81 17.20 3.78
N VAL A 38 -10.70 18.50 3.48
CA VAL A 38 -10.75 19.54 4.53
C VAL A 38 -12.16 19.78 5.07
N ARG A 39 -13.20 19.40 4.32
CA ARG A 39 -14.60 19.46 4.76
C ARG A 39 -15.08 18.19 5.46
N GLY A 40 -14.26 17.13 5.48
CA GLY A 40 -14.68 15.81 5.96
C GLY A 40 -15.69 15.10 5.04
N ALA A 41 -15.79 15.52 3.78
CA ALA A 41 -16.64 14.87 2.78
C ALA A 41 -15.95 13.67 2.10
N ALA A 42 -14.61 13.64 2.11
CA ALA A 42 -13.84 12.51 1.60
C ALA A 42 -13.97 11.31 2.55
N ARG A 43 -14.45 10.19 2.04
CA ARG A 43 -14.60 8.95 2.81
C ARG A 43 -13.32 8.12 2.80
N PHE A 44 -12.89 7.72 3.98
CA PHE A 44 -11.73 6.84 4.14
C PHE A 44 -12.15 5.38 4.35
N ALA A 45 -11.18 4.45 4.32
CA ALA A 45 -11.45 3.02 4.34
C ALA A 45 -12.35 2.57 5.51
N ALA A 46 -12.22 3.19 6.69
CA ALA A 46 -13.01 2.88 7.87
C ALA A 46 -14.48 3.35 7.80
N GLU A 47 -14.81 4.25 6.88
CA GLU A 47 -16.13 4.88 6.77
C GLU A 47 -17.02 4.21 5.72
N VAL A 48 -16.50 3.20 5.02
CA VAL A 48 -17.25 2.43 4.02
C VAL A 48 -18.10 1.36 4.73
N PRO A 49 -19.45 1.45 4.71
CA PRO A 49 -20.30 0.46 5.33
C PRO A 49 -20.19 -0.84 4.56
N MET A 50 -20.12 -1.92 5.31
CA MET A 50 -20.11 -3.27 4.79
C MET A 50 -21.15 -4.06 5.58
N GLU A 51 -22.00 -4.81 4.87
CA GLU A 51 -22.93 -5.71 5.52
C GLU A 51 -22.17 -6.85 6.20
N ASN A 52 -22.63 -7.27 7.39
CA ASN A 52 -22.03 -8.36 8.17
C ASN A 52 -20.52 -8.19 8.45
N LEU A 53 -20.07 -6.94 8.69
CA LEU A 53 -18.68 -6.64 8.99
C LEU A 53 -18.26 -7.17 10.37
N LEU A 54 -17.25 -8.05 10.39
CA LEU A 54 -16.52 -8.39 11.62
C LEU A 54 -15.45 -7.35 11.92
N HIS A 55 -15.26 -7.06 13.21
CA HIS A 55 -14.19 -6.19 13.70
C HIS A 55 -13.04 -7.04 14.25
N ALA A 56 -11.80 -6.71 13.85
CA ALA A 56 -10.61 -7.38 14.34
C ALA A 56 -9.87 -6.53 15.38
N ALA A 57 -9.35 -7.17 16.41
CA ALA A 57 -8.42 -6.59 17.36
C ALA A 57 -7.11 -7.40 17.35
N PHE A 58 -5.97 -6.70 17.35
CA PHE A 58 -4.66 -7.35 17.31
C PHE A 58 -4.05 -7.46 18.70
N VAL A 59 -3.55 -8.66 19.03
CA VAL A 59 -2.72 -8.91 20.22
C VAL A 59 -1.28 -9.04 19.75
N HIS A 60 -0.43 -8.10 20.17
CA HIS A 60 0.98 -8.07 19.79
C HIS A 60 1.88 -8.72 20.83
N SER A 61 3.09 -9.10 20.40
CA SER A 61 4.16 -9.52 21.30
C SER A 61 4.50 -8.39 22.27
N THR A 62 4.68 -8.74 23.55
CA THR A 62 5.14 -7.81 24.60
C THR A 62 6.67 -7.67 24.63
N ILE A 63 7.37 -8.46 23.81
CA ILE A 63 8.84 -8.48 23.70
C ILE A 63 9.29 -8.30 22.26
N ALA A 64 10.49 -7.76 22.06
CA ALA A 64 11.03 -7.50 20.72
C ALA A 64 11.44 -8.79 19.97
N ARG A 65 11.91 -9.82 20.68
CA ARG A 65 12.31 -11.11 20.10
C ARG A 65 12.06 -12.26 21.07
N GLY A 66 11.40 -13.29 20.59
CA GLY A 66 11.14 -14.52 21.35
C GLY A 66 10.61 -15.63 20.45
N LYS A 67 10.17 -16.72 21.08
CA LYS A 67 9.48 -17.83 20.42
C LYS A 67 8.19 -18.11 21.18
N ILE A 68 7.11 -18.39 20.46
CA ILE A 68 5.86 -18.88 21.05
C ILE A 68 6.13 -20.30 21.54
N ILE A 69 6.17 -20.50 22.86
CA ILE A 69 6.27 -21.82 23.49
C ILE A 69 4.88 -22.38 23.82
N GLU A 70 3.93 -21.50 24.09
CA GLU A 70 2.55 -21.82 24.45
C GLU A 70 1.63 -20.71 23.93
N LEU A 71 0.42 -21.10 23.53
CA LEU A 71 -0.64 -20.19 23.10
C LEU A 71 -1.98 -20.79 23.52
N ASP A 72 -2.56 -20.23 24.57
CA ASP A 72 -3.93 -20.50 25.04
C ASP A 72 -4.85 -19.36 24.60
N VAL A 73 -5.89 -19.73 23.85
CA VAL A 73 -6.90 -18.80 23.32
C VAL A 73 -8.30 -19.11 23.83
N SER A 74 -8.45 -20.10 24.73
CA SER A 74 -9.73 -20.64 25.16
C SER A 74 -10.68 -19.58 25.72
N VAL A 75 -10.16 -18.66 26.54
CA VAL A 75 -10.94 -17.55 27.12
C VAL A 75 -11.42 -16.57 26.04
N ALA A 76 -10.58 -16.30 25.04
CA ALA A 76 -10.94 -15.39 23.95
C ALA A 76 -11.98 -16.02 23.02
N GLU A 77 -11.84 -17.31 22.69
CA GLU A 77 -12.80 -18.06 21.86
C GLU A 77 -14.18 -18.17 22.53
N ALA A 78 -14.23 -18.24 23.87
CA ALA A 78 -15.49 -18.31 24.62
C ALA A 78 -16.14 -16.94 24.89
N ALA A 79 -15.49 -15.84 24.52
CA ALA A 79 -16.00 -14.51 24.83
C ALA A 79 -17.23 -14.15 23.96
N PRO A 80 -18.25 -13.49 24.53
CA PRO A 80 -19.44 -13.09 23.77
C PRO A 80 -19.10 -12.20 22.57
N GLY A 81 -19.61 -12.55 21.39
CA GLY A 81 -19.41 -11.79 20.15
C GLY A 81 -18.09 -12.07 19.42
N VAL A 82 -17.25 -12.97 19.92
CA VAL A 82 -16.07 -13.44 19.18
C VAL A 82 -16.48 -14.52 18.20
N GLU A 83 -16.28 -14.25 16.91
CA GLU A 83 -16.54 -15.22 15.83
C GLU A 83 -15.31 -16.11 15.57
N LEU A 84 -14.10 -15.55 15.67
CA LEU A 84 -12.86 -16.25 15.34
C LEU A 84 -11.67 -15.66 16.10
N VAL A 85 -10.83 -16.53 16.68
CA VAL A 85 -9.48 -16.18 17.11
C VAL A 85 -8.48 -16.69 16.07
N MET A 86 -7.96 -15.79 15.25
CA MET A 86 -6.99 -16.14 14.20
C MET A 86 -5.58 -16.22 14.77
N THR A 87 -4.91 -17.35 14.53
CA THR A 87 -3.53 -17.62 14.99
C THR A 87 -2.73 -18.27 13.85
N TYR A 88 -1.44 -18.50 14.06
CA TYR A 88 -0.62 -19.28 13.13
C TYR A 88 -1.13 -20.71 12.89
N ARG A 89 -2.00 -21.23 13.78
CA ARG A 89 -2.56 -22.60 13.67
C ARG A 89 -3.71 -22.69 12.66
N ASN A 90 -4.43 -21.60 12.39
CA ASN A 90 -5.62 -21.60 11.53
C ASN A 90 -5.61 -20.51 10.43
N ALA A 91 -4.59 -19.65 10.40
CA ALA A 91 -4.45 -18.63 9.36
C ALA A 91 -4.41 -19.27 7.96
N PRO A 92 -5.12 -18.69 6.96
CA PRO A 92 -5.11 -19.22 5.61
C PRO A 92 -3.72 -19.17 4.99
N LYS A 93 -3.43 -20.12 4.10
CA LYS A 93 -2.19 -20.07 3.31
C LYS A 93 -2.17 -18.82 2.44
N MET A 94 -1.11 -18.03 2.54
CA MET A 94 -0.96 -16.84 1.73
C MET A 94 -0.58 -17.26 0.32
N SER A 95 -1.21 -16.63 -0.67
CA SER A 95 -0.83 -16.84 -2.06
C SER A 95 0.62 -16.40 -2.25
N VAL A 96 1.42 -17.24 -2.88
CA VAL A 96 2.78 -16.88 -3.27
C VAL A 96 2.65 -15.70 -4.24
N PRO A 97 3.27 -14.53 -3.94
CA PRO A 97 3.22 -13.42 -4.87
C PRO A 97 3.85 -13.85 -6.20
N PRO A 98 3.29 -13.46 -7.35
CA PRO A 98 3.95 -13.72 -8.61
C PRO A 98 5.33 -13.10 -8.57
N ALA A 99 6.33 -13.78 -9.13
CA ALA A 99 7.65 -13.19 -9.30
C ALA A 99 7.49 -11.91 -10.14
N ILE A 100 7.57 -10.74 -9.51
CA ILE A 100 7.55 -9.46 -10.22
C ILE A 100 8.89 -9.34 -10.95
N GLY A 101 8.93 -9.85 -12.17
CA GLY A 101 10.14 -9.90 -12.97
C GLY A 101 9.82 -9.83 -14.46
N ILE A 102 9.45 -8.65 -14.95
CA ILE A 102 9.78 -8.23 -16.32
C ILE A 102 9.79 -6.70 -16.55
N THR A 103 9.31 -5.84 -15.64
CA THR A 103 9.17 -4.40 -15.96
C THR A 103 9.93 -3.37 -15.11
N ASN A 104 10.56 -3.72 -13.96
CA ASN A 104 11.38 -2.72 -13.24
C ASN A 104 12.50 -3.32 -12.35
N LEU A 105 13.76 -3.08 -12.72
CA LEU A 105 14.97 -3.48 -11.98
C LEU A 105 15.14 -2.79 -10.61
N LYS A 106 14.26 -1.86 -10.22
CA LYS A 106 14.29 -1.18 -8.91
C LYS A 106 13.44 -1.84 -7.82
N ALA A 107 12.77 -2.96 -8.09
CA ALA A 107 12.02 -3.68 -7.07
C ALA A 107 13.00 -4.38 -6.10
N ALA A 108 12.99 -3.97 -4.84
CA ALA A 108 13.75 -4.64 -3.79
C ALA A 108 13.06 -5.95 -3.40
N GLY A 109 13.73 -7.09 -3.65
CA GLY A 109 13.40 -8.37 -3.03
C GLY A 109 12.58 -9.34 -3.88
N ASN A 110 13.18 -9.89 -4.95
CA ASN A 110 12.65 -11.07 -5.65
C ASN A 110 12.75 -12.29 -4.74
N HIS A 111 11.76 -12.51 -3.88
CA HIS A 111 11.65 -13.74 -3.11
C HIS A 111 10.23 -14.28 -3.19
N THR A 112 10.13 -15.56 -3.51
CA THR A 112 8.88 -16.34 -3.54
C THR A 112 8.60 -17.01 -2.19
N LEU A 113 9.29 -16.58 -1.13
CA LEU A 113 9.09 -17.17 0.19
C LEU A 113 7.70 -16.78 0.69
N PRO A 114 6.88 -17.74 1.14
CA PRO A 114 5.67 -17.41 1.84
C PRO A 114 6.06 -16.76 3.16
N VAL A 115 5.72 -15.49 3.33
CA VAL A 115 5.92 -14.77 4.59
C VAL A 115 5.13 -15.50 5.68
N MET A 116 5.70 -15.74 6.87
CA MET A 116 5.01 -16.39 8.00
C MET A 116 4.41 -17.80 7.75
N GLN A 117 4.98 -18.63 6.85
CA GLN A 117 4.45 -20.00 6.60
C GLN A 117 5.52 -21.10 6.57
N ASP A 118 6.45 -21.03 7.51
CA ASP A 118 7.35 -22.14 7.89
C ASP A 118 6.62 -23.34 8.51
#